data_AF-A0A932TPK7-F1
#
_entry.id   AF-A0A932TPK7-F1
#
_cell.length_a   1.000
_cell.length_b   1.000
_cell.length_c   1.000
_cell.angle_alpha   90.00
_cell.angle_beta   90.00
_cell.angle_gamma   90.00
#
_symmetry.space_group_name_H-M   'P 1'
#
loop_
_entity.id
_entity.type
_entity.pdbx_description
1 polymer ?
#
loop_
_entity_poly.entity_id
_entity_poly.type
_entity_poly.pdbx_seq_one_letter_code
_entity_poly.pdbx_strand_id
1 'polypeptide(L)'
;MAPMIRAHFDGKVIVPDEPVDLPVGQPLTVELHADGDGERPQPPLSVAERLRRVDAAAGRLSAPAPAPESLRRENLYEERP
;
A
#
# COMPACT_ATOMS: atom_id res chain seq x y z
N MET A 1 -2.38 17.96 29.80
CA MET A 1 -1.88 17.44 28.52
C MET A 1 -2.72 16.21 28.18
N ALA A 2 -3.36 16.17 27.01
CA ALA A 2 -4.10 14.98 26.59
C ALA A 2 -3.09 13.98 25.99
N PRO A 3 -3.06 12.70 26.43
CA PRO A 3 -2.20 11.69 25.82
C PRO A 3 -2.67 11.42 24.39
N MET A 4 -1.74 11.42 23.44
CA MET A 4 -2.02 11.05 22.05
C MET A 4 -1.88 9.54 21.91
N ILE A 5 -2.96 8.87 21.56
CA ILE A 5 -3.00 7.42 21.39
C ILE A 5 -2.95 7.12 19.89
N ARG A 6 -2.02 6.27 19.48
CA ARG A 6 -2.00 5.74 18.12
C ARG A 6 -3.02 4.62 17.98
N ALA A 7 -3.78 4.66 16.91
CA ALA A 7 -4.79 3.65 16.60
C ALA A 7 -4.94 3.50 15.09
N HIS A 8 -5.35 2.32 14.66
CA HIS A 8 -5.68 2.04 13.27
C HIS A 8 -7.17 1.69 13.13
N PHE A 9 -7.68 1.82 11.90
CA PHE A 9 -9.06 1.46 11.58
C PHE A 9 -9.12 0.06 10.98
N ASP A 10 -9.80 -0.86 11.66
CA ASP A 10 -9.97 -2.26 11.23
C ASP A 10 -11.15 -2.44 10.25
N GLY A 11 -11.57 -1.37 9.57
CA GLY A 11 -12.74 -1.39 8.68
C GLY A 11 -14.10 -1.23 9.38
N LYS A 12 -14.13 -1.32 10.72
CA LYS A 12 -15.35 -1.13 11.53
C LYS A 12 -15.12 -0.35 12.82
N VAL A 13 -13.98 -0.57 13.47
CA VAL A 13 -13.64 0.02 14.77
C VAL A 13 -12.24 0.63 14.74
N ILE A 14 -12.02 1.63 15.59
CA ILE A 14 -10.70 2.20 15.84
C ILE A 14 -10.04 1.36 16.95
N VAL A 15 -8.93 0.72 16.63
CA VAL A 15 -8.19 -0.18 17.54
C VAL A 15 -6.90 0.51 17.95
N PRO A 16 -6.67 0.76 19.25
CA PRO A 16 -5.39 1.26 19.73
C PRO A 16 -4.25 0.30 19.39
N ASP A 17 -3.12 0.84 18.92
CA ASP A 17 -1.92 0.04 18.68
C ASP A 17 -1.28 -0.44 20.00
N GLU A 18 -1.48 0.33 21.06
CA GLU A 18 -0.95 0.09 22.40
C GLU A 18 -2.10 -0.09 23.41
N PRO A 19 -1.93 -0.94 24.43
CA PRO A 19 -2.94 -1.12 25.47
C PRO A 19 -3.16 0.19 26.23
N VAL A 20 -4.42 0.61 26.33
CA VAL A 20 -4.81 1.82 27.03
C VAL A 20 -5.69 1.48 28.21
N ASP A 21 -5.34 1.98 29.39
CA ASP A 21 -6.16 1.85 30.60
C ASP A 21 -7.08 3.07 30.70
N LEU A 22 -8.33 2.93 30.24
CA LEU A 22 -9.35 3.98 30.28
C LEU A 22 -10.64 3.45 30.91
N PRO A 23 -11.36 4.29 31.70
CA PRO A 23 -12.62 3.90 32.28
C PRO A 23 -13.68 3.61 31.22
N VAL A 24 -14.42 2.52 31.43
CA VAL A 24 -15.47 2.06 30.51
C VAL A 24 -16.56 3.13 30.38
N GLY A 25 -16.92 3.48 29.14
CA GLY A 25 -17.98 4.44 28.84
C GLY A 25 -17.55 5.91 28.86
N GLN A 26 -16.26 6.20 29.04
CA GLN A 26 -15.76 7.57 28.93
C GLN A 26 -15.84 8.06 27.47
N PRO A 27 -16.45 9.22 27.20
CA PRO A 27 -16.45 9.81 25.86
C PRO A 27 -15.04 10.25 25.49
N LEU A 28 -14.62 9.92 24.27
CA LEU A 28 -13.31 10.27 23.72
C LEU A 28 -13.50 11.19 22.50
N THR A 29 -12.70 12.25 22.43
CA THR A 29 -12.57 13.07 21.23
C THR A 29 -11.45 12.50 20.37
N VAL A 30 -11.75 12.24 19.10
CA VAL A 30 -10.77 11.66 18.16
C VAL A 30 -10.41 12.72 17.12
N GLU A 31 -9.12 12.98 16.98
CA GLU A 31 -8.56 13.80 15.90
C GLU A 31 -7.90 12.89 14.87
N LEU A 32 -8.37 12.95 13.63
CA LEU A 32 -7.82 12.18 12.52
C LEU A 32 -6.68 12.96 11.88
N HIS A 33 -5.46 12.47 12.07
CA HIS A 33 -4.29 12.95 11.34
C HIS A 33 -4.09 12.04 10.14
N ALA A 34 -4.30 12.58 8.94
CA ALA A 34 -3.88 11.91 7.72
C ALA A 34 -2.35 11.99 7.66
N ASP A 35 -1.67 10.99 8.22
CA ASP A 35 -0.30 10.70 7.81
C ASP A 35 -0.35 10.47 6.29
N GLY A 36 0.28 11.37 5.53
CA GLY A 36 0.40 11.22 4.09
C GLY A 36 0.96 9.83 3.80
N ASP A 37 0.39 9.14 2.81
CA ASP A 37 0.67 7.74 2.44
C ASP A 37 -0.19 6.64 3.10
N GLY A 38 -1.33 6.98 3.68
CA GLY A 38 -2.48 6.06 3.56
C GLY A 38 -2.77 5.89 2.07
N GLU A 39 -2.35 4.77 1.47
CA GLU A 39 -2.46 4.45 0.04
C GLU A 39 -3.90 4.66 -0.42
N ARG A 40 -4.23 5.90 -0.79
CA ARG A 40 -5.51 6.23 -1.39
C ARG A 40 -5.57 5.35 -2.63
N PRO A 41 -6.64 4.58 -2.85
CA PRO A 41 -6.80 3.88 -4.10
C PRO A 41 -6.73 4.93 -5.20
N GLN A 42 -5.58 4.99 -5.88
CA GLN A 42 -5.40 5.92 -6.98
C GLN A 42 -6.44 5.51 -8.01
N PRO A 43 -7.25 6.44 -8.53
CA PRO A 43 -8.20 6.09 -9.58
C PRO A 43 -7.41 5.36 -10.68
N PRO A 44 -7.91 4.21 -11.17
CA PRO A 44 -7.16 3.42 -12.13
C PRO A 44 -6.81 4.31 -13.32
N LEU A 45 -5.51 4.49 -13.55
CA LEU A 45 -5.02 5.28 -14.67
C LEU A 45 -5.56 4.69 -15.97
N SER A 46 -5.99 5.55 -16.89
CA SER A 46 -6.30 5.11 -18.24
C SER A 46 -5.08 4.42 -18.86
N VAL A 47 -5.31 3.47 -19.77
CA VAL A 47 -4.23 2.76 -20.47
C VAL A 47 -3.25 3.74 -21.13
N ALA A 48 -3.77 4.82 -21.74
CA ALA A 48 -2.97 5.86 -22.35
C ALA A 48 -2.04 6.56 -21.36
N GLU A 49 -2.54 6.87 -20.16
CA GLU A 49 -1.73 7.55 -19.14
C GLU A 49 -0.69 6.63 -18.51
N ARG A 50 -1.01 5.34 -18.35
CA ARG A 50 -0.04 4.31 -17.94
C ARG A 50 1.11 4.22 -18.94
N LEU A 51 0.79 4.15 -20.24
CA LEU A 51 1.81 4.08 -21.30
C LEU A 51 2.70 5.33 -21.33
N ARG A 52 2.13 6.53 -21.16
CA ARG A 52 2.91 7.78 -21.06
C ARG A 52 3.90 7.76 -19.90
N ARG A 53 3.49 7.25 -18.72
CA ARG A 53 4.38 7.15 -17.56
C ARG A 53 5.52 6.15 -17.81
N VAL A 54 5.22 5.01 -18.44
CA VAL A 54 6.24 4.02 -18.81
C VAL A 54 7.24 4.61 -19.79
N ASP A 55 6.77 5.31 -20.83
CA ASP A 55 7.62 5.98 -21.81
C ASP A 55 8.50 7.06 -21.17
N ALA A 56 7.91 7.90 -20.31
CA ALA A 56 8.67 8.90 -19.56
C ALA A 56 9.69 8.28 -18.59
N ALA A 57 9.44 7.09 -18.05
CA ALA A 57 10.36 6.38 -17.17
C ALA A 57 11.37 5.49 -17.93
N ALA A 58 11.17 5.29 -19.23
CA ALA A 58 12.05 4.46 -20.04
C ALA A 58 13.48 4.98 -20.00
N GLY A 59 14.44 4.07 -19.83
CA GLY A 59 15.86 4.41 -19.69
C GLY A 59 16.27 4.99 -18.33
N ARG A 60 15.32 5.29 -17.42
CA ARG A 60 15.61 5.71 -16.03
C ARG A 60 15.60 4.55 -15.05
N LEU A 61 14.99 3.43 -15.44
CA LEU A 61 14.98 2.20 -14.67
C LEU A 61 16.21 1.36 -15.04
N SER A 62 17.14 1.22 -14.10
CA SER A 62 18.20 0.23 -14.20
C SER A 62 17.67 -1.08 -13.61
N ALA A 63 17.28 -2.00 -14.48
CA ALA A 63 16.92 -3.36 -14.10
C ALA A 63 17.97 -4.32 -14.67
N PRO A 64 18.36 -5.37 -13.92
CA PRO A 64 19.20 -6.43 -14.49
C PRO A 64 18.48 -7.02 -15.70
N ALA A 65 19.23 -7.23 -16.79
CA ALA A 65 18.69 -7.92 -17.95
C ALA A 65 18.17 -9.30 -17.50
N PRO A 66 16.98 -9.72 -17.96
CA PRO A 66 16.48 -11.06 -17.63
C PRO A 66 17.48 -12.10 -18.12
N ALA A 67 17.65 -13.17 -17.34
CA ALA A 67 18.55 -14.24 -17.71
C ALA A 67 18.05 -14.91 -19.01
N PRO A 68 18.95 -15.41 -19.87
CA PRO A 68 18.57 -16.02 -21.14
C PRO A 68 17.68 -17.25 -20.97
N GLU A 69 17.75 -17.97 -19.84
CA GLU A 69 16.81 -19.04 -19.52
C GLU A 69 15.37 -18.55 -19.29
N SER A 70 15.19 -17.33 -18.74
CA SER A 70 13.87 -16.72 -18.51
C SER A 70 13.16 -16.35 -19.81
N LEU A 71 13.91 -16.20 -20.90
CA LEU A 71 13.36 -15.87 -22.22
C LEU A 71 12.96 -17.12 -23.04
N ARG A 72 13.28 -18.33 -22.56
CA ARG A 72 12.87 -19.57 -23.24
C ARG A 72 11.38 -19.82 -23.03
N ARG A 73 10.62 -19.86 -24.14
CA ARG A 73 9.18 -20.18 -24.18
C ARG A 73 8.81 -21.53 -23.56
N GLU A 74 9.80 -22.40 -23.30
CA GLU A 74 9.62 -23.72 -22.71
C GLU A 74 9.11 -23.65 -21.26
N ASN A 75 9.33 -22.55 -20.54
CA ASN A 75 8.91 -22.38 -19.13
C ASN A 75 7.54 -21.70 -18.94
N LEU A 76 6.78 -21.44 -20.00
CA LEU A 76 5.55 -20.63 -19.90
C LEU A 76 4.34 -21.42 -19.36
N TYR A 77 4.35 -22.75 -19.43
CA TYR A 77 3.22 -23.62 -19.06
C TYR A 77 3.64 -24.95 -18.40
N GLU A 78 4.80 -25.05 -17.77
CA GLU A 78 5.06 -26.25 -16.94
C GLU A 78 4.12 -26.19 -15.71
N GLU A 79 3.04 -26.97 -15.78
CA GLU A 79 2.12 -27.22 -14.68
C GLU A 79 2.92 -27.67 -13.46
N ARG A 80 2.85 -26.88 -12.40
CA ARG A 80 3.47 -27.22 -11.11
C ARG A 80 2.73 -28.42 -10.52
N PRO A 81 3.38 -29.57 -10.26
CA PRO A 81 2.76 -30.68 -9.54
C PRO A 81 2.52 -30.34 -8.06
#